data_AF-A0A6G0XZX1-F1
#
_entry.id   AF-A0A6G0XZX1-F1
#
_cell.length_a   1.000
_cell.length_b   1.000
_cell.length_c   1.000
_cell.angle_alpha   90.00
_cell.angle_beta   90.00
_cell.angle_gamma   90.00
#
_symmetry.space_group_name_H-M   'P 1'
#
loop_
_entity.id
_entity.type
_entity.pdbx_description
1 polymer ?
#
loop_
_entity_poly.entity_id
_entity_poly.type
_entity_poly.pdbx_seq_one_letter_code
_entity_poly.pdbx_strand_id
1 'polypeptide(L)'
;MLVDVIINHVITMKISMSVGLAESIANQIEALFPTEVKDTYFMRGGSHKNPKGKLYAKFYNSMRLLKTSGLVVDNNKRGTTAAQTKTLRQFGKCEPDIQHVLDQIIYDTDITFPELQNLWRATTKFRINDIQKASSTDSIIKKWTNYKAPLGFKLIDIDFNTLYPDCNDFISVFGEKFQNCLKIFEDKIKDPLSHTLFDQLKNTPDICANGKNSIIFCLFHAVFVPTSKKVTRDENGKKSQIKYSIRDSVNSFIIFKNSISEVEDYILYRKNENQPIQPFIIVIGTPVKPKEIFIFFDCIKYKLFSITSAVDTCFKIFHLFN
;
A
#
# COMPACT_ATOMS: atom_id res chain seq x y z
N MET A 1 -31.61 15.29 20.60
CA MET A 1 -31.75 16.63 21.18
C MET A 1 -31.04 16.79 22.51
N LEU A 2 -31.46 16.16 23.62
CA LEU A 2 -30.78 16.33 24.93
C LEU A 2 -29.29 15.94 24.91
N VAL A 3 -28.99 14.74 24.40
CA VAL A 3 -27.59 14.24 24.27
C VAL A 3 -26.74 15.17 23.41
N ASP A 4 -27.30 15.72 22.32
CA ASP A 4 -26.56 16.58 21.40
C ASP A 4 -26.16 17.91 22.06
N VAL A 5 -27.08 18.52 22.81
CA VAL A 5 -26.82 19.77 23.55
C VAL A 5 -25.73 19.57 24.59
N ILE A 6 -25.82 18.49 25.38
CA ILE A 6 -24.84 18.18 26.42
C ILE A 6 -23.45 17.94 25.80
N ILE A 7 -23.36 17.12 24.75
CA ILE A 7 -22.07 16.82 24.11
C ILE A 7 -21.47 18.06 23.44
N ASN A 8 -22.28 18.90 22.78
CA ASN A 8 -21.79 20.15 22.19
C ASN A 8 -21.22 21.09 23.26
N HIS A 9 -21.89 21.19 24.42
CA HIS A 9 -21.38 21.99 25.54
C HIS A 9 -20.04 21.45 26.08
N VAL A 10 -19.94 20.14 26.31
CA VAL A 10 -18.70 19.48 26.77
C VAL A 10 -17.54 19.72 25.81
N ILE A 11 -17.79 19.61 24.50
CA ILE A 11 -16.79 19.86 23.46
C ILE A 11 -16.37 21.34 23.44
N THR A 12 -17.35 22.26 23.51
CA THR A 12 -17.09 23.72 23.51
C THR A 12 -16.26 24.16 24.71
N MET A 13 -16.53 23.57 25.88
CA MET A 13 -15.76 23.79 27.11
C MET A 13 -14.41 23.05 27.14
N LYS A 14 -14.06 22.32 26.07
CA LYS A 14 -12.82 21.52 25.95
C LYS A 14 -12.62 20.51 27.07
N ILE A 15 -13.72 19.96 27.61
CA ILE A 15 -13.68 18.95 28.67
C ILE A 15 -13.51 17.56 28.04
N SER A 16 -12.58 16.76 28.56
CA SER A 16 -12.40 15.37 28.12
C SER A 16 -13.48 14.46 28.71
N MET A 17 -14.11 13.63 27.88
CA MET A 17 -15.12 12.66 28.34
C MET A 17 -14.47 11.43 28.99
N SER A 18 -14.45 11.42 30.33
CA SER A 18 -14.08 10.24 31.12
C SER A 18 -15.31 9.36 31.42
N VAL A 19 -15.07 8.11 31.82
CA VAL A 19 -16.13 7.20 32.29
C VAL A 19 -16.88 7.78 33.49
N GLY A 20 -16.18 8.36 34.46
CA GLY A 20 -16.80 8.99 35.62
C GLY A 20 -17.66 10.21 35.25
N LEU A 21 -17.21 11.02 34.29
CA LEU A 21 -18.00 12.16 33.81
C LEU A 21 -19.28 11.70 33.10
N ALA A 22 -19.18 10.70 32.22
CA ALA A 22 -20.35 10.16 31.52
C ALA A 22 -21.36 9.53 32.49
N GLU A 23 -20.88 8.85 33.54
CA GLU A 23 -21.71 8.29 34.61
C GLU A 23 -22.40 9.38 35.44
N SER A 24 -21.68 10.44 35.81
CA SER A 24 -22.24 11.60 36.52
C SER A 24 -23.33 12.29 35.71
N ILE A 25 -23.11 12.50 34.41
CA ILE A 25 -24.10 13.13 33.52
C ILE A 25 -25.34 12.23 33.42
N ALA A 26 -25.17 10.91 33.28
CA ALA A 26 -26.31 9.99 33.20
C ALA A 26 -27.14 9.98 34.49
N ASN A 27 -26.50 10.02 35.67
CA ASN A 27 -27.20 10.15 36.96
C ASN A 27 -27.98 11.47 37.06
N GLN A 28 -27.41 12.58 36.57
CA GLN A 28 -28.11 13.87 36.56
C GLN A 28 -29.31 13.88 35.61
N ILE A 29 -29.21 13.21 34.47
CA ILE A 29 -30.34 13.06 33.53
C ILE A 29 -31.48 12.29 34.20
N GLU A 30 -31.19 11.15 34.85
CA GLU A 30 -32.19 10.35 35.57
C GLU A 30 -32.82 11.14 36.72
N ALA A 31 -32.04 11.93 37.45
CA ALA A 31 -32.53 12.77 38.54
C ALA A 31 -33.43 13.94 38.07
N LEU A 32 -33.10 14.56 36.93
CA LEU A 32 -33.87 15.68 36.36
C LEU A 32 -35.07 15.22 35.53
N PHE A 33 -34.98 14.02 34.95
CA PHE A 33 -36.01 13.43 34.09
C PHE A 33 -36.30 12.00 34.56
N PRO A 34 -37.19 11.80 35.56
CA PRO A 34 -37.46 10.48 36.13
C PRO A 34 -38.02 9.45 35.14
N THR A 35 -38.54 9.89 33.98
CA THR A 35 -38.99 9.02 32.89
C THR A 35 -37.86 8.49 32.02
N GLU A 36 -36.65 9.04 32.14
CA GLU A 36 -35.48 8.65 31.39
C GLU A 36 -34.69 7.56 32.13
N VAL A 37 -34.23 6.54 31.39
CA VAL A 37 -33.48 5.42 31.97
C VAL A 37 -31.98 5.69 31.86
N LYS A 38 -31.27 5.73 32.99
CA LYS A 38 -29.81 5.96 33.05
C LYS A 38 -29.02 5.11 32.04
N ASP A 39 -29.33 3.82 31.93
CA ASP A 39 -28.64 2.87 31.05
C ASP A 39 -28.73 3.24 29.56
N THR A 40 -29.75 3.99 29.16
CA THR A 40 -29.86 4.55 27.81
C THR A 40 -28.74 5.53 27.50
N TYR A 41 -28.28 6.26 28.52
CA TYR A 41 -27.30 7.33 28.42
C TYR A 41 -25.88 6.83 28.70
N PHE A 42 -25.71 5.99 29.71
CA PHE A 42 -24.43 5.41 30.06
C PHE A 42 -24.56 4.09 30.83
N MET A 43 -23.84 3.06 30.38
CA MET A 43 -23.63 1.81 31.10
C MET A 43 -22.13 1.53 31.20
N ARG A 44 -21.65 1.32 32.44
CA ARG A 44 -20.29 0.88 32.68
C ARG A 44 -20.14 -0.56 32.20
N GLY A 45 -19.25 -0.79 31.23
CA GLY A 45 -18.89 -2.15 30.84
C GLY A 45 -18.23 -2.86 32.02
N GLY A 46 -18.46 -4.18 32.17
CA GLY A 46 -17.72 -5.00 33.12
C GLY A 46 -16.21 -4.96 32.87
N SER A 47 -15.40 -5.56 33.76
CA SER A 47 -13.94 -5.59 33.62
C SER A 47 -13.57 -6.03 32.20
N HIS A 48 -12.86 -5.17 31.46
CA HIS A 48 -12.45 -5.34 30.06
C HIS A 48 -13.50 -5.15 28.95
N LYS A 49 -14.68 -4.57 29.23
CA LYS A 49 -15.66 -4.19 28.18
C LYS A 49 -15.74 -2.68 28.01
N ASN A 50 -15.83 -2.24 26.75
CA ASN A 50 -16.02 -0.83 26.43
C ASN A 50 -17.35 -0.30 27.02
N PRO A 51 -17.36 0.93 27.57
CA PRO A 51 -18.59 1.58 28.03
C PRO A 51 -19.63 1.67 26.92
N LYS A 52 -20.91 1.52 27.27
CA LYS A 52 -22.04 1.63 26.34
C LYS A 52 -22.90 2.84 26.69
N GLY A 53 -23.77 3.26 25.78
CA GLY A 53 -24.71 4.35 25.99
C GLY A 53 -24.51 5.52 25.03
N LYS A 54 -25.55 6.36 24.92
CA LYS A 54 -25.60 7.46 23.95
C LYS A 54 -24.56 8.55 24.20
N LEU A 55 -24.26 8.89 25.46
CA LEU A 55 -23.34 9.99 25.81
C LEU A 55 -21.91 9.69 25.34
N TYR A 56 -21.40 8.51 25.73
CA TYR A 56 -20.04 8.10 25.43
C TYR A 56 -19.85 7.92 23.92
N ALA A 57 -20.77 7.21 23.25
CA ALA A 57 -20.71 7.00 21.81
C ALA A 57 -20.80 8.32 21.02
N LYS A 58 -21.72 9.22 21.40
CA LYS A 58 -21.91 10.50 20.72
C LYS A 58 -20.67 11.40 20.85
N PHE A 59 -20.07 11.50 22.04
CA PHE A 59 -18.87 12.31 22.26
C PHE A 59 -17.72 11.89 21.32
N TYR A 60 -17.37 10.61 21.30
CA TYR A 60 -16.25 10.13 20.47
C TYR A 60 -16.56 10.18 18.97
N ASN A 61 -17.83 9.97 18.57
CA ASN A 61 -18.24 10.15 17.18
C ASN A 61 -18.14 11.61 16.73
N SER A 62 -18.60 12.57 17.55
CA SER A 62 -18.48 14.00 17.28
C SER A 62 -17.02 14.44 17.25
N MET A 63 -16.19 13.98 18.19
CA MET A 63 -14.76 14.28 18.24
C MET A 63 -14.03 13.69 17.01
N ARG A 64 -14.38 12.48 16.59
CA ARG A 64 -13.85 11.87 15.36
C ARG A 64 -14.23 12.70 14.13
N LEU A 65 -15.48 13.16 14.03
CA LEU A 65 -15.93 14.02 12.94
C LEU A 65 -15.12 15.32 12.90
N LEU A 66 -14.98 16.01 14.04
CA LEU A 66 -14.21 17.25 14.17
C LEU A 66 -12.72 17.09 13.84
N LYS A 67 -12.12 15.95 14.22
CA LYS A 67 -10.75 15.59 13.83
C LYS A 67 -10.62 15.32 12.34
N THR A 68 -11.60 14.61 11.76
CA THR A 68 -11.60 14.28 10.32
C THR A 68 -11.81 15.53 9.46
N SER A 69 -12.57 16.51 9.97
CA SER A 69 -12.79 17.81 9.30
C SER A 69 -11.70 18.85 9.57
N GLY A 70 -10.63 18.51 10.30
CA GLY A 70 -9.51 19.40 10.58
C GLY A 70 -9.78 20.53 11.59
N LEU A 71 -10.91 20.50 12.30
CA LEU A 71 -11.31 21.53 13.28
C LEU A 71 -10.71 21.29 14.67
N VAL A 72 -10.20 20.09 14.95
CA VAL A 72 -9.53 19.73 16.20
C VAL A 72 -8.22 19.00 15.90
N VAL A 73 -7.12 19.51 16.43
CA VAL A 73 -5.77 18.92 16.31
C VAL A 73 -5.65 17.73 17.26
N ASP A 74 -5.14 16.60 16.77
CA ASP A 74 -4.97 15.39 17.57
C ASP A 74 -3.63 15.41 18.31
N ASN A 75 -3.64 15.77 19.60
CA ASN A 75 -2.43 15.86 20.41
C ASN A 75 -1.85 14.49 20.84
N ASN A 76 -2.55 13.37 20.54
CA ASN A 76 -2.18 12.02 20.99
C ASN A 76 -1.57 11.12 19.90
N LYS A 77 -0.99 11.66 18.82
CA LYS A 77 -0.15 10.86 17.91
C LYS A 77 1.25 10.63 18.50
N ARG A 78 1.32 9.81 19.55
CA ARG A 78 2.49 8.98 19.82
C ARG A 78 2.16 7.56 19.34
N GLY A 79 2.79 7.16 18.24
CA GLY A 79 2.85 5.78 17.78
C GLY A 79 1.67 5.29 16.93
N THR A 80 2.02 4.72 15.78
CA THR A 80 1.18 3.84 14.94
C THR A 80 -0.08 4.45 14.31
N THR A 81 0.14 5.24 13.26
CA THR A 81 -0.67 5.13 12.05
C THR A 81 0.23 5.45 10.87
N ALA A 82 0.58 4.41 10.10
CA ALA A 82 1.08 4.56 8.74
C ALA A 82 -0.07 5.06 7.84
N ALA A 83 -0.54 6.28 8.11
CA ALA A 83 -1.04 7.11 7.04
C ALA A 83 0.22 7.85 6.56
N GLN A 84 0.76 7.39 5.42
CA GLN A 84 1.81 8.10 4.69
C GLN A 84 1.29 9.49 4.37
N THR A 85 1.50 10.41 5.31
CA THR A 85 1.41 11.83 5.03
C THR A 85 2.69 12.07 4.25
N LYS A 86 2.58 12.15 2.90
CA LYS A 86 3.65 12.60 2.03
C LYS A 86 4.08 13.97 2.55
N THR A 87 5.04 13.95 3.47
CA THR A 87 5.70 15.17 3.91
C THR A 87 6.50 15.57 2.69
N LEU A 88 6.05 16.60 1.97
CA LEU A 88 6.80 17.18 0.87
C LEU A 88 8.20 17.46 1.40
N ARG A 89 9.17 16.61 1.02
CA ARG A 89 10.56 16.86 1.34
C ARG A 89 10.94 18.06 0.48
N GLN A 90 11.03 19.24 1.10
CA GLN A 90 11.55 20.41 0.42
C GLN A 90 13.03 20.16 0.13
N PHE A 91 13.32 19.77 -1.11
CA PHE A 91 14.68 19.78 -1.63
C PHE A 91 15.07 21.25 -1.89
N GLY A 92 16.24 21.66 -1.40
CA GLY A 92 16.72 23.05 -1.46
C GLY A 92 16.79 23.64 -2.87
N LYS A 93 16.91 24.97 -2.95
CA LYS A 93 16.95 25.73 -4.21
C LYS A 93 18.10 25.29 -5.13
N CYS A 94 17.82 25.31 -6.43
CA CYS A 94 18.65 24.84 -7.53
C CYS A 94 20.01 25.53 -7.65
N GLU A 95 21.00 24.79 -8.15
CA GLU A 95 22.23 25.33 -8.73
C GLU A 95 21.98 25.82 -10.17
N PRO A 96 22.61 26.93 -10.60
CA PRO A 96 22.31 27.60 -11.88
C PRO A 96 22.67 26.81 -13.15
N ASP A 97 23.38 25.69 -13.04
CA ASP A 97 23.86 24.89 -14.19
C ASP A 97 22.99 23.64 -14.50
N ILE A 98 21.88 23.46 -13.78
CA ILE A 98 21.06 22.24 -13.94
C ILE A 98 20.28 22.18 -15.26
N GLN A 99 20.00 23.33 -15.88
CA GLN A 99 19.20 23.37 -17.10
C GLN A 99 19.90 22.70 -18.29
N HIS A 100 21.21 22.91 -18.43
CA HIS A 100 22.01 22.24 -19.46
C HIS A 100 21.98 20.71 -19.30
N VAL A 101 22.08 20.23 -18.06
CA VAL A 101 21.98 18.80 -17.73
C VAL A 101 20.59 18.24 -18.06
N LEU A 102 19.52 19.01 -17.78
CA LEU A 102 18.15 18.62 -18.12
C LEU A 102 17.93 18.54 -19.63
N ASP A 103 18.42 19.54 -20.37
CA ASP A 103 18.31 19.58 -21.83
C ASP A 103 19.06 18.38 -22.45
N GLN A 104 20.24 18.04 -21.91
CA GLN A 104 20.96 16.84 -22.34
C GLN A 104 20.16 15.55 -22.09
N ILE A 105 19.54 15.38 -20.93
CA ILE A 105 18.73 14.18 -20.63
C ILE A 105 17.52 14.04 -21.57
N ILE A 106 16.91 15.17 -21.94
CA ILE A 106 15.64 15.22 -22.69
C ILE A 106 15.88 15.12 -24.20
N TYR A 107 16.91 15.78 -24.72
CA TYR A 107 17.09 15.99 -26.16
C TYR A 107 18.25 15.20 -26.77
N ASP A 108 19.21 14.70 -25.98
CA ASP A 108 20.31 13.88 -26.48
C ASP A 108 19.84 12.44 -26.75
N THR A 109 19.78 12.06 -28.03
CA THR A 109 19.35 10.73 -28.44
C THR A 109 20.46 9.67 -28.40
N ASP A 110 21.72 10.10 -28.37
CA ASP A 110 22.90 9.23 -28.47
C ASP A 110 23.57 9.00 -27.11
N ILE A 111 23.00 9.57 -26.05
CA ILE A 111 23.45 9.42 -24.67
C ILE A 111 23.60 7.95 -24.26
N THR A 112 24.79 7.58 -23.80
CA THR A 112 25.02 6.22 -23.32
C THR A 112 24.33 6.00 -21.97
N PHE A 113 23.96 4.76 -21.67
CA PHE A 113 23.29 4.47 -20.39
C PHE A 113 24.13 4.88 -19.15
N PRO A 114 25.46 4.66 -19.10
CA PRO A 114 26.28 5.14 -17.98
C PRO A 114 26.30 6.67 -17.84
N GLU A 115 26.39 7.42 -18.94
CA GLU A 115 26.31 8.88 -18.93
C GLU A 115 24.93 9.35 -18.44
N LEU A 116 23.87 8.73 -18.96
CA LEU A 116 22.51 8.97 -18.51
C LEU A 116 22.39 8.76 -17.00
N GLN A 117 22.94 7.68 -16.43
CA GLN A 117 22.90 7.46 -14.98
C GLN A 117 23.57 8.58 -14.18
N ASN A 118 24.70 9.11 -14.66
CA ASN A 118 25.41 10.21 -14.00
C ASN A 118 24.58 11.50 -14.03
N LEU A 119 24.05 11.87 -15.20
CA LEU A 119 23.19 13.04 -15.37
C LEU A 119 21.86 12.87 -14.60
N TRP A 120 21.33 11.65 -14.53
CA TRP A 120 20.15 11.31 -13.74
C TRP A 120 20.39 11.57 -12.26
N ARG A 121 21.53 11.13 -11.70
CA ARG A 121 21.90 11.40 -10.30
C ARG A 121 21.98 12.90 -10.02
N ALA A 122 22.61 13.67 -10.91
CA ALA A 122 22.72 15.12 -10.79
C ALA A 122 21.35 15.82 -10.76
N THR A 123 20.36 15.30 -11.50
CA THR A 123 19.02 15.88 -11.63
C THR A 123 17.97 15.29 -10.70
N THR A 124 18.34 14.35 -9.81
CA THR A 124 17.38 13.56 -9.02
C THR A 124 16.50 14.41 -8.11
N LYS A 125 17.06 15.44 -7.45
CA LYS A 125 16.26 16.32 -6.58
C LYS A 125 15.18 17.07 -7.35
N PHE A 126 15.50 17.53 -8.56
CA PHE A 126 14.56 18.23 -9.44
C PHE A 126 13.45 17.29 -9.90
N ARG A 127 13.82 16.12 -10.41
CA ARG A 127 12.87 15.11 -10.88
C ARG A 127 11.97 14.57 -9.78
N ILE A 128 12.48 14.32 -8.56
CA ILE A 128 11.65 13.91 -7.43
C ILE A 128 10.62 14.99 -7.08
N ASN A 129 11.03 16.26 -7.07
CA ASN A 129 10.08 17.36 -6.86
C ASN A 129 9.00 17.40 -7.94
N ASP A 130 9.34 17.13 -9.20
CA ASP A 130 8.36 17.04 -10.29
C ASP A 130 7.41 15.84 -10.11
N ILE A 131 7.94 14.67 -9.77
CA ILE A 131 7.17 13.46 -9.46
C ILE A 131 6.18 13.71 -8.34
N GLN A 132 6.60 14.39 -7.27
CA GLN A 132 5.74 14.69 -6.12
C GLN A 132 4.64 15.71 -6.43
N LYS A 133 4.84 16.59 -7.42
CA LYS A 133 3.89 17.62 -7.85
C LYS A 133 3.00 17.18 -9.01
N ALA A 134 3.34 16.08 -9.68
CA ALA A 134 2.60 15.59 -10.84
C ALA A 134 1.20 15.10 -10.45
N SER A 135 0.24 15.29 -11.35
CA SER A 135 -1.15 14.85 -11.17
C SER A 135 -1.39 13.40 -11.58
N SER A 136 -0.51 12.82 -12.40
CA SER A 136 -0.61 11.43 -12.87
C SER A 136 0.75 10.85 -13.27
N THR A 137 0.87 9.53 -13.18
CA THR A 137 2.05 8.78 -13.66
C THR A 137 2.32 9.02 -15.14
N ASP A 138 1.28 9.05 -15.97
CA ASP A 138 1.40 9.34 -17.41
C ASP A 138 2.10 10.68 -17.68
N SER A 139 1.79 11.72 -16.91
CA SER A 139 2.44 13.04 -17.05
C SER A 139 3.94 12.98 -16.72
N ILE A 140 4.31 12.19 -15.70
CA ILE A 140 5.71 11.97 -15.31
C ILE A 140 6.45 11.22 -16.42
N ILE A 141 5.88 10.11 -16.90
CA ILE A 141 6.47 9.23 -17.90
C ILE A 141 6.58 9.90 -19.28
N LYS A 142 5.68 10.85 -19.60
CA LYS A 142 5.79 11.70 -20.80
C LYS A 142 6.93 12.71 -20.69
N LYS A 143 7.15 13.30 -19.51
CA LYS A 143 8.26 14.25 -19.28
C LYS A 143 9.61 13.55 -19.19
N TRP A 144 9.65 12.43 -18.47
CA TRP A 144 10.85 11.65 -18.17
C TRP A 144 10.83 10.33 -18.95
N THR A 145 10.91 10.46 -20.28
CA THR A 145 10.78 9.34 -21.21
C THR A 145 11.84 8.26 -21.01
N ASN A 146 12.99 8.60 -20.42
CA ASN A 146 14.08 7.66 -20.13
C ASN A 146 13.64 6.51 -19.20
N TYR A 147 12.58 6.67 -18.41
CA TYR A 147 11.98 5.54 -17.67
C TYR A 147 11.46 4.45 -18.61
N LYS A 148 11.05 4.77 -19.84
CA LYS A 148 10.59 3.77 -20.82
C LYS A 148 11.73 2.92 -21.40
N ALA A 149 12.98 3.32 -21.20
CA ALA A 149 14.13 2.56 -21.69
C ALA A 149 14.17 1.15 -21.06
N PRO A 150 14.75 0.14 -21.74
CA PRO A 150 14.84 -1.22 -21.20
C PRO A 150 15.49 -1.30 -19.81
N LEU A 151 16.45 -0.41 -19.52
CA LEU A 151 17.13 -0.28 -18.24
C LEU A 151 16.53 0.81 -17.32
N GLY A 152 15.35 1.33 -17.65
CA GLY A 152 14.67 2.40 -16.89
C GLY A 152 14.39 2.06 -15.44
N PHE A 153 14.26 0.77 -15.10
CA PHE A 153 14.16 0.31 -13.70
C PHE A 153 15.37 0.71 -12.84
N LYS A 154 16.58 0.82 -13.41
CA LYS A 154 17.76 1.31 -12.70
C LYS A 154 17.69 2.82 -12.43
N LEU A 155 16.96 3.57 -13.24
CA LEU A 155 16.70 4.99 -13.01
C LEU A 155 15.72 5.15 -11.84
N ILE A 156 14.71 4.27 -11.75
CA ILE A 156 13.80 4.17 -10.60
C ILE A 156 14.58 3.89 -9.32
N ASP A 157 15.58 3.00 -9.35
CA ASP A 157 16.45 2.75 -8.19
C ASP A 157 17.17 4.00 -7.70
N ILE A 158 17.70 4.82 -8.62
CA ILE A 158 18.40 6.07 -8.27
C ILE A 158 17.46 7.03 -7.54
N ASP A 159 16.27 7.25 -8.09
CA ASP A 159 15.31 8.19 -7.53
C ASP A 159 14.73 7.65 -6.20
N PHE A 160 14.43 6.36 -6.11
CA PHE A 160 13.98 5.70 -4.89
C PHE A 160 15.03 5.83 -3.76
N ASN A 161 16.30 5.51 -4.04
CA ASN A 161 17.37 5.58 -3.03
C ASN A 161 17.62 7.02 -2.56
N THR A 162 17.35 8.02 -3.40
CA THR A 162 17.44 9.42 -3.00
C THR A 162 16.25 9.82 -2.11
N LEU A 163 15.07 9.27 -2.35
CA LEU A 163 13.88 9.51 -1.51
C LEU A 163 13.95 8.74 -0.18
N TYR A 164 14.59 7.57 -0.17
CA TYR A 164 14.67 6.67 0.98
C TYR A 164 16.13 6.19 1.23
N PRO A 165 17.05 7.09 1.60
CA PRO A 165 18.48 6.75 1.76
C PRO A 165 18.74 5.73 2.88
N ASP A 166 17.91 5.74 3.91
CA ASP A 166 18.01 4.84 5.06
C ASP A 166 17.24 3.51 4.86
N CYS A 167 16.72 3.26 3.65
CA CYS A 167 16.04 2.02 3.36
C CYS A 167 17.05 0.87 3.26
N ASN A 168 16.85 -0.17 4.06
CA ASN A 168 17.65 -1.38 3.98
C ASN A 168 17.51 -2.03 2.60
N ASP A 169 18.59 -2.66 2.13
CA ASP A 169 18.56 -3.47 0.91
C ASP A 169 17.64 -4.69 1.10
N PHE A 170 16.54 -4.71 0.36
CA PHE A 170 15.53 -5.76 0.45
C PHE A 170 16.12 -7.14 0.15
N ILE A 171 17.00 -7.23 -0.86
CA ILE A 171 17.54 -8.50 -1.34
C ILE A 171 18.38 -9.17 -0.24
N SER A 172 19.26 -8.40 0.41
CA SER A 172 20.09 -8.88 1.51
C SER A 172 19.25 -9.33 2.70
N VAL A 173 18.30 -8.50 3.14
CA VAL A 173 17.43 -8.81 4.29
C VAL A 173 16.56 -10.04 4.02
N PHE A 174 16.02 -10.16 2.81
CA PHE A 174 15.17 -11.29 2.42
C PHE A 174 15.95 -12.62 2.46
N GLY A 175 17.20 -12.62 1.98
CA GLY A 175 18.07 -13.79 2.03
C GLY A 175 18.31 -14.29 3.46
N GLU A 176 18.60 -13.40 4.40
CA GLU A 176 18.84 -13.75 5.81
C GLU A 176 17.59 -14.31 6.52
N LYS A 177 16.41 -13.80 6.19
CA LYS A 177 15.15 -14.17 6.85
C LYS A 177 14.44 -15.36 6.22
N PHE A 178 14.96 -15.87 5.10
CA PHE A 178 14.37 -16.97 4.32
C PHE A 178 13.96 -18.18 5.17
N GLN A 179 14.85 -18.67 6.05
CA GLN A 179 14.59 -19.87 6.85
C GLN A 179 13.44 -19.68 7.85
N ASN A 180 13.23 -18.45 8.33
CA ASN A 180 12.13 -18.16 9.24
C ASN A 180 10.77 -18.21 8.52
N CYS A 181 10.73 -17.84 7.23
CA CYS A 181 9.51 -17.92 6.43
C CYS A 181 9.01 -19.36 6.30
N LEU A 182 9.91 -20.33 6.10
CA LEU A 182 9.52 -21.74 5.97
C LEU A 182 8.81 -22.28 7.22
N LYS A 183 9.30 -21.93 8.41
CA LYS A 183 8.66 -22.30 9.68
C LYS A 183 7.27 -21.69 9.80
N ILE A 184 7.12 -20.42 9.44
CA ILE A 184 5.82 -19.73 9.45
C ILE A 184 4.84 -20.40 8.48
N PHE A 185 5.30 -20.82 7.31
CA PHE A 185 4.46 -21.47 6.30
C PHE A 185 3.91 -22.80 6.78
N GLU A 186 4.75 -23.61 7.42
CA GLU A 186 4.35 -24.88 8.01
C GLU A 186 3.26 -24.72 9.09
N ASP A 187 3.34 -23.66 9.89
CA ASP A 187 2.38 -23.41 10.97
C ASP A 187 1.08 -22.71 10.50
N LYS A 188 1.16 -21.84 9.48
CA LYS A 188 0.09 -20.88 9.16
C LYS A 188 -0.69 -21.21 7.90
N ILE A 189 -0.11 -21.91 6.94
CA ILE A 189 -0.82 -22.30 5.73
C ILE A 189 -1.86 -23.35 6.10
N LYS A 190 -3.08 -23.18 5.59
CA LYS A 190 -4.20 -24.13 5.75
C LYS A 190 -4.92 -24.41 4.44
N ASP A 191 -4.70 -23.56 3.45
CA ASP A 191 -5.32 -23.65 2.14
C ASP A 191 -4.71 -24.83 1.36
N PRO A 192 -5.52 -25.77 0.81
CA PRO A 192 -5.01 -26.95 0.13
C PRO A 192 -4.08 -26.64 -1.06
N LEU A 193 -4.42 -25.64 -1.87
CA LEU A 193 -3.61 -25.26 -3.04
C LEU A 193 -2.26 -24.71 -2.62
N SER A 194 -2.25 -23.87 -1.58
CA SER A 194 -1.03 -23.31 -0.99
C SER A 194 -0.19 -24.39 -0.31
N HIS A 195 -0.81 -25.39 0.32
CA HIS A 195 -0.10 -26.55 0.84
C HIS A 195 0.59 -27.35 -0.25
N THR A 196 -0.10 -27.66 -1.36
CA THR A 196 0.51 -28.34 -2.50
C THR A 196 1.70 -27.56 -3.05
N LEU A 197 1.59 -26.23 -3.13
CA LEU A 197 2.69 -25.38 -3.57
C LEU A 197 3.88 -25.38 -2.57
N PHE A 198 3.60 -25.43 -1.27
CA PHE A 198 4.62 -25.59 -0.23
C PHE A 198 5.29 -26.96 -0.26
N ASP A 199 4.53 -28.03 -0.52
CA ASP A 199 5.07 -29.38 -0.71
C ASP A 199 5.97 -29.45 -1.94
N GLN A 200 5.59 -28.78 -3.03
CA GLN A 200 6.45 -28.64 -4.21
C GLN A 200 7.77 -27.94 -3.88
N LEU A 201 7.76 -26.92 -3.02
CA LEU A 201 8.99 -26.24 -2.57
C LEU A 201 9.92 -27.18 -1.78
N LYS A 202 9.36 -28.07 -0.94
CA LYS A 202 10.13 -29.02 -0.11
C LYS A 202 10.62 -30.23 -0.92
N ASN A 203 9.78 -30.75 -1.80
CA ASN A 203 9.96 -32.09 -2.40
C ASN A 203 10.46 -32.05 -3.85
N THR A 204 10.42 -30.91 -4.54
CA THR A 204 10.96 -30.84 -5.91
C THR A 204 12.49 -30.74 -5.86
N PRO A 205 13.23 -31.75 -6.37
CA PRO A 205 14.68 -31.65 -6.46
C PRO A 205 15.08 -30.53 -7.43
N ASP A 206 16.20 -29.88 -7.16
CA ASP A 206 16.85 -28.91 -8.07
C ASP A 206 15.99 -27.72 -8.51
N ILE A 207 15.02 -27.32 -7.68
CA ILE A 207 14.28 -26.08 -7.92
C ILE A 207 15.23 -24.87 -7.91
N CYS A 208 15.23 -24.12 -9.02
CA CYS A 208 16.11 -22.97 -9.20
C CYS A 208 15.76 -21.84 -8.21
N ALA A 209 16.70 -20.91 -8.00
CA ALA A 209 16.50 -19.79 -7.07
C ALA A 209 15.22 -18.99 -7.38
N ASN A 210 14.92 -18.74 -8.65
CA ASN A 210 13.70 -18.05 -9.05
C ASN A 210 12.43 -18.88 -8.78
N GLY A 211 12.47 -20.20 -8.93
CA GLY A 211 11.36 -21.08 -8.56
C GLY A 211 11.08 -21.02 -7.06
N LYS A 212 12.14 -21.14 -6.24
CA LYS A 212 12.05 -21.00 -4.77
C LYS A 212 11.40 -19.67 -4.37
N ASN A 213 11.94 -18.57 -4.91
CA ASN A 213 11.46 -17.23 -4.60
C ASN A 213 10.01 -17.01 -5.07
N SER A 214 9.64 -17.46 -6.28
CA SER A 214 8.28 -17.35 -6.82
C SER A 214 7.26 -18.02 -5.90
N ILE A 215 7.54 -19.26 -5.48
CA ILE A 215 6.68 -20.00 -4.58
C ILE A 215 6.52 -19.25 -3.26
N ILE A 216 7.63 -18.82 -2.65
CA ILE A 216 7.61 -18.13 -1.36
C ILE A 216 6.75 -16.86 -1.42
N PHE A 217 6.93 -16.04 -2.45
CA PHE A 217 6.11 -14.84 -2.59
C PHE A 217 4.62 -15.16 -2.79
N CYS A 218 4.29 -16.24 -3.49
CA CYS A 218 2.89 -16.70 -3.57
C CYS A 218 2.37 -17.18 -2.21
N LEU A 219 3.17 -17.91 -1.43
CA LEU A 219 2.79 -18.43 -0.12
C LEU A 219 2.58 -17.33 0.93
N PHE A 220 3.25 -16.17 0.81
CA PHE A 220 2.95 -15.05 1.68
C PHE A 220 1.48 -14.61 1.60
N HIS A 221 0.82 -14.74 0.45
CA HIS A 221 -0.60 -14.41 0.33
C HIS A 221 -1.51 -15.42 1.04
N ALA A 222 -1.02 -16.64 1.30
CA ALA A 222 -1.72 -17.63 2.11
C ALA A 222 -1.55 -17.38 3.62
N VAL A 223 -0.45 -16.75 4.02
CA VAL A 223 -0.23 -16.30 5.41
C VAL A 223 -0.98 -15.00 5.68
N PHE A 224 -0.84 -14.03 4.78
CA PHE A 224 -1.51 -12.73 4.83
C PHE A 224 -2.84 -12.80 4.08
N VAL A 225 -3.75 -13.65 4.58
CA VAL A 225 -5.04 -13.91 3.94
C VAL A 225 -5.78 -12.59 3.70
N PRO A 226 -6.26 -12.33 2.48
CA PRO A 226 -7.03 -11.13 2.19
C PRO A 226 -8.35 -11.13 3.01
N THR A 227 -8.42 -10.27 4.02
CA THR A 227 -9.62 -10.09 4.85
C THR A 227 -10.54 -8.98 4.35
N SER A 228 -10.08 -8.19 3.38
CA SER A 228 -10.81 -7.04 2.82
C SER A 228 -12.10 -7.48 2.12
N LYS A 229 -13.19 -6.78 2.41
CA LYS A 229 -14.49 -6.95 1.76
C LYS A 229 -14.83 -5.65 1.03
N LYS A 230 -15.13 -5.74 -0.27
CA LYS A 230 -15.64 -4.60 -1.04
C LYS A 230 -17.15 -4.67 -1.08
N VAL A 231 -17.83 -3.63 -0.62
CA VAL A 231 -19.28 -3.50 -0.78
C VAL A 231 -19.56 -2.83 -2.12
N THR A 232 -20.20 -3.55 -3.02
CA THR A 232 -20.69 -3.04 -4.30
C THR A 232 -22.21 -2.87 -4.23
N ARG A 233 -22.76 -2.01 -5.09
CA ARG A 233 -24.20 -1.92 -5.31
C ARG A 233 -24.47 -2.27 -6.77
N ASP A 234 -25.49 -3.08 -7.01
CA ASP A 234 -25.97 -3.30 -8.38
C ASP A 234 -26.76 -2.09 -8.88
N GLU A 235 -27.19 -2.15 -10.15
CA GLU A 235 -28.01 -1.12 -10.81
C GLU A 235 -29.34 -0.87 -10.08
N ASN A 236 -29.83 -1.86 -9.32
CA ASN A 236 -31.04 -1.79 -8.50
C ASN A 236 -30.76 -1.32 -7.06
N GLY A 237 -29.52 -0.93 -6.74
CA GLY A 237 -29.11 -0.44 -5.43
C GLY A 237 -28.90 -1.52 -4.35
N LYS A 238 -29.04 -2.80 -4.68
CA LYS A 238 -28.83 -3.92 -3.77
C LYS A 238 -27.34 -4.05 -3.46
N LYS A 239 -27.02 -4.09 -2.16
CA LYS A 239 -25.65 -4.24 -1.68
C LYS A 239 -25.19 -5.69 -1.86
N SER A 240 -24.08 -5.88 -2.55
CA SER A 240 -23.34 -7.14 -2.63
C SER A 240 -21.97 -6.98 -1.95
N GLN A 241 -21.48 -8.05 -1.34
CA GLN A 241 -20.14 -8.07 -0.75
C GLN A 241 -19.24 -8.96 -1.61
N ILE A 242 -18.20 -8.38 -2.18
CA ILE A 242 -17.14 -9.13 -2.85
C ILE A 242 -16.07 -9.44 -1.80
N LYS A 243 -15.78 -10.74 -1.65
CA LYS A 243 -14.67 -11.25 -0.85
C LYS A 243 -13.57 -11.67 -1.80
N TYR A 244 -12.36 -11.18 -1.58
CA TYR A 244 -11.19 -11.57 -2.35
C TYR A 244 -10.61 -12.89 -1.82
N SER A 245 -10.25 -13.78 -2.73
CA SER A 245 -9.58 -15.04 -2.42
C SER A 245 -8.07 -14.86 -2.33
N ILE A 246 -7.36 -15.84 -1.76
CA ILE A 246 -5.89 -15.90 -1.81
C ILE A 246 -5.41 -15.83 -3.26
N ARG A 247 -6.10 -16.53 -4.16
CA ARG A 247 -5.78 -16.55 -5.59
C ARG A 247 -5.92 -15.16 -6.22
N ASP A 248 -6.93 -14.38 -5.86
CA ASP A 248 -7.09 -13.00 -6.32
C ASP A 248 -5.93 -12.12 -5.85
N SER A 249 -5.52 -12.30 -4.59
CA SER A 249 -4.39 -11.55 -4.03
C SER A 249 -3.05 -11.92 -4.67
N VAL A 250 -2.82 -13.19 -4.97
CA VAL A 250 -1.63 -13.61 -5.74
C VAL A 250 -1.68 -13.00 -7.13
N ASN A 251 -2.81 -13.12 -7.84
CA ASN A 251 -2.95 -12.63 -9.22
C ASN A 251 -2.85 -11.11 -9.34
N SER A 252 -3.13 -10.35 -8.27
CA SER A 252 -2.90 -8.91 -8.25
C SER A 252 -1.42 -8.52 -8.11
N PHE A 253 -0.59 -9.46 -7.67
CA PHE A 253 0.84 -9.24 -7.40
C PHE A 253 1.73 -9.87 -8.47
N ILE A 254 1.47 -11.13 -8.81
CA ILE A 254 2.22 -11.92 -9.77
C ILE A 254 1.28 -12.78 -10.62
N ILE A 255 1.47 -12.74 -11.93
CA ILE A 255 0.76 -13.62 -12.86
C ILE A 255 1.72 -14.60 -13.52
N PHE A 256 1.22 -15.81 -13.76
CA PHE A 256 1.95 -16.86 -14.47
C PHE A 256 1.21 -17.19 -15.76
N LYS A 257 1.91 -17.12 -16.89
CA LYS A 257 1.39 -17.39 -18.23
C LYS A 257 2.36 -18.30 -18.98
N ASN A 258 1.88 -19.09 -19.93
CA ASN A 258 2.77 -20.04 -20.63
C ASN A 258 3.47 -19.42 -21.84
N SER A 259 2.96 -18.31 -22.36
CA SER A 259 3.47 -17.65 -23.57
C SER A 259 3.35 -16.13 -23.49
N ILE A 260 4.08 -15.44 -24.36
CA ILE A 260 3.98 -13.99 -24.54
C ILE A 260 2.58 -13.59 -25.03
N SER A 261 1.97 -14.37 -25.93
CA SER A 261 0.61 -14.10 -26.43
C SER A 261 -0.40 -14.02 -25.28
N GLU A 262 -0.36 -15.00 -24.37
CA GLU A 262 -1.25 -15.01 -23.20
C GLU A 262 -1.03 -13.82 -22.25
N VAL A 263 0.20 -13.27 -22.21
CA VAL A 263 0.52 -12.08 -21.44
C VAL A 263 -0.10 -10.84 -22.10
N GLU A 264 0.03 -10.69 -23.41
CA GLU A 264 -0.57 -9.57 -24.14
C GLU A 264 -2.10 -9.59 -24.04
N ASP A 265 -2.71 -10.76 -24.21
CA ASP A 265 -4.17 -10.93 -24.08
C ASP A 265 -4.64 -10.55 -22.68
N TYR A 266 -3.89 -10.92 -21.64
CA TYR A 266 -4.20 -10.54 -20.27
C TYR A 266 -4.07 -9.04 -20.05
N ILE A 267 -3.01 -8.39 -20.55
CA ILE A 267 -2.84 -6.94 -20.43
C ILE A 267 -3.96 -6.20 -21.17
N LEU A 268 -4.34 -6.65 -22.36
CA LEU A 268 -5.43 -6.08 -23.13
C LEU A 268 -6.76 -6.21 -22.39
N TYR A 269 -7.04 -7.41 -21.85
CA TYR A 269 -8.21 -7.63 -21.00
C TYR A 269 -8.26 -6.66 -19.82
N ARG A 270 -7.14 -6.50 -19.08
CA ARG A 270 -7.06 -5.59 -17.93
C ARG A 270 -7.24 -4.12 -18.32
N LYS A 271 -6.74 -3.71 -19.49
CA LYS A 271 -6.94 -2.35 -20.00
C LYS A 271 -8.41 -2.08 -20.30
N ASN A 272 -9.13 -3.07 -20.81
CA ASN A 272 -10.55 -2.95 -21.15
C ASN A 272 -11.48 -2.89 -19.92
N GLU A 273 -11.00 -3.26 -18.72
CA GLU A 273 -11.77 -3.16 -17.48
C GLU A 273 -11.97 -1.71 -16.99
N ASN A 274 -11.33 -0.72 -17.62
CA ASN A 274 -11.36 0.70 -17.20
C ASN A 274 -11.01 0.89 -15.71
N GLN A 275 -10.16 0.02 -15.17
CA GLN A 275 -9.61 0.14 -13.81
C GLN A 275 -8.12 0.49 -13.89
N PRO A 276 -7.61 1.33 -12.96
CA PRO A 276 -6.17 1.57 -12.87
C PRO A 276 -5.41 0.26 -12.68
N ILE A 277 -4.48 -0.02 -13.59
CA ILE A 277 -3.60 -1.18 -13.51
C ILE A 277 -2.41 -0.80 -12.63
N GLN A 278 -2.36 -1.36 -11.44
CA GLN A 278 -1.21 -1.23 -10.54
C GLN A 278 0.00 -2.00 -11.10
N PRO A 279 1.24 -1.62 -10.76
CA PRO A 279 2.41 -2.42 -11.08
C PRO A 279 2.27 -3.87 -10.62
N PHE A 280 2.59 -4.82 -11.49
CA PHE A 280 2.57 -6.25 -11.15
C PHE A 280 3.66 -7.02 -11.89
N ILE A 281 3.99 -8.19 -11.34
CA ILE A 281 5.03 -9.07 -11.89
C ILE A 281 4.38 -10.04 -12.88
N ILE A 282 5.02 -10.19 -14.04
CA ILE A 282 4.64 -11.17 -15.05
C ILE A 282 5.74 -12.23 -15.09
N VAL A 283 5.34 -13.49 -14.98
CA VAL A 283 6.23 -14.63 -15.18
C VAL A 283 5.72 -15.46 -16.35
N ILE A 284 6.60 -15.67 -17.32
CA ILE A 284 6.38 -16.68 -18.36
C ILE A 284 6.92 -18.01 -17.81
N GLY A 285 6.06 -19.02 -17.72
CA GLY A 285 6.33 -20.29 -17.07
C GLY A 285 5.44 -20.52 -15.85
N THR A 286 5.88 -21.41 -14.96
CA THR A 286 5.13 -21.80 -13.75
C THR A 286 5.82 -21.26 -12.50
N PRO A 287 5.14 -21.24 -11.33
CA PRO A 287 5.78 -20.86 -10.07
C PRO A 287 7.03 -21.66 -9.76
N VAL A 288 7.04 -22.96 -10.09
CA VAL A 288 8.18 -23.87 -9.85
C VAL A 288 9.29 -23.64 -10.88
N LYS A 289 8.93 -23.37 -12.14
CA LYS A 289 9.86 -23.22 -13.27
C LYS A 289 9.60 -21.92 -14.04
N PRO A 290 9.94 -20.76 -13.45
CA PRO A 290 9.88 -19.48 -14.13
C PRO A 290 10.93 -19.43 -15.24
N LYS A 291 10.54 -18.98 -16.44
CA LYS A 291 11.42 -18.86 -17.62
C LYS A 291 11.82 -17.42 -17.87
N GLU A 292 10.84 -16.51 -17.91
CA GLU A 292 11.07 -15.08 -18.09
C GLU A 292 10.30 -14.28 -17.05
N ILE A 293 10.88 -13.18 -16.60
CA ILE A 293 10.34 -12.36 -15.51
C ILE A 293 10.30 -10.92 -16.01
N PHE A 294 9.13 -10.32 -15.88
CA PHE A 294 8.91 -8.93 -16.23
C PHE A 294 8.16 -8.19 -15.13
N ILE A 295 8.31 -6.87 -15.10
CA ILE A 295 7.39 -5.98 -14.40
C ILE A 295 6.59 -5.23 -15.43
N PHE A 296 5.27 -5.19 -15.25
CA PHE A 296 4.40 -4.30 -16.01
C PHE A 296 4.09 -3.06 -15.18
N PHE A 297 4.33 -1.88 -15.76
CA PHE A 297 4.06 -0.59 -15.13
C PHE A 297 3.73 0.45 -16.20
N ASP A 298 2.52 1.01 -16.18
CA ASP A 298 2.08 2.10 -17.08
C ASP A 298 2.44 1.88 -18.57
N CYS A 299 2.12 0.69 -19.08
CA CYS A 299 2.45 0.20 -20.43
C CYS A 299 3.95 -0.08 -20.71
N ILE A 300 4.82 0.09 -19.72
CA ILE A 300 6.24 -0.29 -19.76
C ILE A 300 6.40 -1.73 -19.28
N LYS A 301 7.31 -2.48 -19.90
CA LYS A 301 7.70 -3.83 -19.49
C LYS A 301 9.20 -3.88 -19.24
N TYR A 302 9.61 -4.03 -17.98
CA TYR A 302 11.02 -4.24 -17.64
C TYR A 302 11.31 -5.72 -17.55
N LYS A 303 12.28 -6.21 -18.33
CA LYS A 303 12.77 -7.59 -18.21
C LYS A 303 13.80 -7.68 -17.09
N LEU A 304 13.60 -8.64 -16.19
CA LEU A 304 14.48 -8.88 -15.04
C LEU A 304 14.92 -10.34 -15.01
N PHE A 305 16.02 -10.61 -14.30
CA PHE A 305 16.63 -11.93 -14.23
C PHE A 305 16.29 -12.68 -12.94
N SER A 306 15.74 -11.99 -11.94
CA SER A 306 15.37 -12.60 -10.67
C SER A 306 14.02 -12.14 -10.16
N ILE A 307 13.31 -13.03 -9.46
CA ILE A 307 12.02 -12.72 -8.84
C ILE A 307 12.19 -11.71 -7.72
N THR A 308 13.24 -11.84 -6.91
CA THR A 308 13.53 -10.90 -5.82
C THR A 308 13.79 -9.49 -6.34
N SER A 309 14.55 -9.34 -7.43
CA SER A 309 14.70 -8.05 -8.11
C SER A 309 13.37 -7.54 -8.64
N ALA A 310 12.50 -8.42 -9.15
CA ALA A 310 11.18 -8.01 -9.63
C ALA A 310 10.28 -7.50 -8.50
N VAL A 311 10.29 -8.15 -7.34
CA VAL A 311 9.57 -7.69 -6.15
C VAL A 311 10.12 -6.35 -5.67
N ASP A 312 11.44 -6.22 -5.55
CA ASP A 312 12.11 -5.00 -5.11
C ASP A 312 11.82 -3.82 -6.03
N THR A 313 12.02 -3.98 -7.34
CA THR A 313 11.71 -2.92 -8.31
C THR A 313 10.21 -2.57 -8.30
N CYS A 314 9.31 -3.56 -8.20
CA CYS A 314 7.87 -3.30 -8.12
C CYS A 314 7.53 -2.46 -6.88
N PHE A 315 8.09 -2.82 -5.71
CA PHE A 315 7.98 -2.04 -4.48
C PHE A 315 8.48 -0.60 -4.65
N LYS A 316 9.65 -0.41 -5.28
CA LYS A 316 10.22 0.93 -5.53
C LYS A 316 9.35 1.76 -6.46
N ILE A 317 8.76 1.17 -7.51
CA ILE A 317 7.80 1.83 -8.40
C ILE A 317 6.59 2.33 -7.60
N PHE A 318 6.01 1.48 -6.75
CA PHE A 318 4.89 1.88 -5.89
C PHE A 318 5.25 3.07 -5.00
N HIS A 319 6.42 3.06 -4.37
CA HIS A 319 6.81 4.10 -3.43
C HIS A 319 7.33 5.39 -4.07
N LEU A 320 7.74 5.33 -5.34
CA LEU A 320 8.21 6.49 -6.09
C LEU A 320 7.05 7.23 -6.76
N PHE A 321 6.11 6.52 -7.39
CA PHE A 321 5.07 7.12 -8.24
C PHE A 321 3.67 7.19 -7.61
N ASN A 322 3.43 6.54 -6.48
CA ASN A 322 2.14 6.57 -5.77
C ASN A 322 2.16 7.57 -4.62
#